data_AF-A0A353X5T8-F1
#
_entry.id   AF-A0A353X5T8-F1
#
_cell.length_a   1.000
_cell.length_b   1.000
_cell.length_c   1.000
_cell.angle_alpha   90.00
_cell.angle_beta   90.00
_cell.angle_gamma   90.00
#
_symmetry.space_group_name_H-M   'P 1'
#
loop_
_entity.id
_entity.type
_entity.pdbx_description
1 polymer ?
#
loop_
_entity_poly.entity_id
_entity_poly.type
_entity_poly.pdbx_seq_one_letter_code
_entity_poly.pdbx_strand_id
1 'polypeptide(L)'
;MWSHCARYWGSRALLLLAVVLLPLPALAQGGDIPWDLIPPEFIQEAIEVEAECAGNPFVAAHYDCPCLAARFFGERIAQGPDADRNGVLMAVQDACPNVPGRAGWAYARCIGRPTLTPPGWRGDADGYCACYANAYARLFRGTPSARVSVRIDSQARVACMNRPAP
;
A
#
# COMPACT_ATOMS: atom_id res chain seq x y z
N MET A 1 -24.07 51.41 62.56
CA MET A 1 -25.05 51.55 61.47
C MET A 1 -25.45 50.13 61.04
N TRP A 2 -26.67 49.70 61.41
CA TRP A 2 -27.53 48.66 60.81
C TRP A 2 -26.90 47.28 60.46
N SER A 3 -27.14 46.20 61.22
CA SER A 3 -28.38 45.38 61.30
C SER A 3 -28.69 44.53 60.05
N HIS A 4 -28.58 43.21 60.22
CA HIS A 4 -29.38 42.10 59.67
C HIS A 4 -29.70 41.98 58.17
N CYS A 5 -29.41 40.80 57.58
CA CYS A 5 -30.46 39.92 57.05
C CYS A 5 -29.93 38.52 56.70
N ALA A 6 -30.45 37.51 57.40
CA ALA A 6 -30.43 36.11 56.98
C ALA A 6 -31.76 35.78 56.27
N ARG A 7 -31.73 34.89 55.27
CA ARG A 7 -32.81 33.98 54.78
C ARG A 7 -32.23 33.27 53.53
N TYR A 8 -31.92 31.97 53.56
CA TYR A 8 -32.79 30.79 53.34
C TYR A 8 -33.61 30.82 52.04
N TRP A 9 -33.92 29.61 51.54
CA TRP A 9 -34.48 29.19 50.24
C TRP A 9 -33.36 28.75 49.26
N GLY A 10 -33.23 27.49 48.84
CA GLY A 10 -34.17 26.38 48.82
C GLY A 10 -34.31 25.90 47.38
N SER A 11 -33.96 24.63 47.15
CA SER A 11 -34.49 23.76 46.09
C SER A 11 -33.87 23.83 44.68
N ARG A 12 -33.24 22.68 44.38
CA ARG A 12 -33.52 21.80 43.23
C ARG A 12 -32.82 22.09 41.90
N ALA A 13 -32.17 21.01 41.46
CA ALA A 13 -32.10 20.53 40.10
C ALA A 13 -31.31 21.39 39.11
N LEU A 14 -30.04 21.02 38.95
CA LEU A 14 -29.46 20.87 37.62
C LEU A 14 -28.50 19.67 37.67
N LEU A 15 -29.09 18.50 37.39
CA LEU A 15 -28.42 17.39 36.73
C LEU A 15 -27.95 17.92 35.35
N LEU A 16 -26.81 18.60 35.33
CA LEU A 16 -26.07 18.81 34.10
C LEU A 16 -25.19 17.59 33.91
N LEU A 17 -25.63 16.76 32.96
CA LEU A 17 -24.83 15.82 32.18
C LEU A 17 -23.37 16.28 32.10
N ALA A 18 -22.53 15.75 32.99
CA ALA A 18 -21.12 15.58 32.70
C ALA A 18 -21.04 14.47 31.65
N VAL A 19 -21.30 14.81 30.39
CA VAL A 19 -20.76 14.07 29.26
C VAL A 19 -19.25 14.16 29.44
N VAL A 20 -18.70 13.13 30.04
CA VAL A 20 -17.28 12.96 30.25
C VAL A 20 -16.66 13.06 28.85
N LEU A 21 -16.03 14.19 28.57
CA LEU A 21 -15.01 14.33 27.53
C LEU A 21 -13.85 13.43 27.96
N LEU A 22 -14.02 12.11 27.81
CA LEU A 22 -12.89 11.21 27.81
C LEU A 22 -12.09 11.59 26.56
N PRO A 23 -10.82 12.02 26.71
CA PRO A 23 -9.95 12.14 25.56
C PRO A 23 -9.89 10.75 24.91
N LEU A 24 -10.39 10.64 23.68
CA LEU A 24 -10.17 9.48 22.82
C LEU A 24 -8.66 9.17 22.89
N PRO A 25 -8.24 8.06 23.50
CA PRO A 25 -6.83 7.72 23.51
C PRO A 25 -6.44 7.53 22.04
N ALA A 26 -5.39 8.24 21.64
CA ALA A 26 -4.77 8.12 20.35
C ALA A 26 -4.56 6.64 20.02
N LEU A 27 -5.31 6.12 19.05
CA LEU A 27 -5.13 4.80 18.46
C LEU A 27 -3.83 4.81 17.66
N ALA A 28 -2.72 4.74 18.37
CA ALA A 28 -1.39 4.67 17.79
C ALA A 28 -0.49 3.78 18.64
N GLN A 29 -0.98 2.63 19.10
CA GLN A 29 -0.13 1.55 19.63
C GLN A 29 -0.79 0.20 19.27
N GLY A 30 0.01 -0.73 18.74
CA GLY A 30 -0.43 -2.06 18.31
C GLY A 30 -1.01 -2.88 19.45
N GLY A 31 -2.28 -2.65 19.75
CA GLY A 31 -3.12 -3.54 20.53
C GLY A 31 -3.80 -4.51 19.57
N ASP A 32 -3.69 -5.80 19.87
CA ASP A 32 -4.42 -6.83 19.14
C ASP A 32 -5.92 -6.53 19.24
N ILE A 33 -6.56 -6.27 18.10
CA ILE A 33 -8.02 -6.15 18.05
C ILE A 33 -8.57 -7.57 18.21
N PRO A 34 -9.44 -7.82 19.21
CA PRO A 34 -10.04 -9.13 19.38
C PRO A 34 -10.71 -9.60 18.08
N TRP A 35 -10.37 -10.80 17.62
CA TRP A 35 -10.84 -11.34 16.33
C TRP A 35 -12.36 -11.45 16.24
N ASP A 36 -13.04 -11.59 17.38
CA ASP A 36 -14.50 -11.63 17.51
C ASP A 36 -15.18 -10.28 17.27
N LEU A 37 -14.43 -9.18 17.33
CA LEU A 37 -14.92 -7.82 17.07
C LEU A 37 -14.69 -7.36 15.63
N ILE A 38 -13.91 -8.13 14.84
CA ILE A 38 -13.67 -7.79 13.43
C ILE A 38 -14.87 -8.27 12.62
N PRO A 39 -15.54 -7.38 11.87
CA PRO A 39 -16.65 -7.78 11.02
C PRO A 39 -16.19 -8.80 9.97
N PRO A 40 -16.90 -9.92 9.77
CA PRO A 40 -16.49 -10.97 8.83
C PRO A 40 -16.40 -10.46 7.39
N GLU A 41 -17.16 -9.41 7.04
CA GLU A 41 -17.08 -8.74 5.75
C GLU A 41 -15.69 -8.16 5.45
N PHE A 42 -14.93 -7.72 6.46
CA PHE A 42 -13.57 -7.20 6.23
C PHE A 42 -12.59 -8.31 5.86
N ILE A 43 -12.78 -9.51 6.44
CA ILE A 43 -11.98 -10.69 6.11
C ILE A 43 -12.28 -11.10 4.67
N GLN A 44 -13.57 -11.16 4.32
CA GLN A 44 -14.02 -11.50 2.98
C GLN A 44 -13.50 -10.50 1.94
N GLU A 45 -13.55 -9.20 2.23
CA GLU A 45 -13.03 -8.15 1.36
C GLU A 45 -11.51 -8.29 1.12
N ALA A 46 -10.75 -8.66 2.15
CA ALA A 46 -9.32 -8.91 2.01
C ALA A 46 -9.01 -10.12 1.11
N ILE A 47 -9.79 -11.20 1.23
CA ILE A 47 -9.69 -12.38 0.35
C ILE A 47 -10.00 -11.98 -1.11
N GLU A 48 -11.01 -11.15 -1.32
CA GLU A 48 -11.37 -10.64 -2.65
C GLU A 48 -10.26 -9.76 -3.24
N VAL A 49 -9.63 -8.89 -2.44
CA VAL A 49 -8.47 -8.10 -2.86
C VAL A 49 -7.31 -8.99 -3.29
N GLU A 50 -7.01 -10.06 -2.55
CA GLU A 50 -5.97 -11.02 -2.95
C GLU A 50 -6.32 -11.69 -4.29
N ALA A 51 -7.55 -12.18 -4.43
CA ALA A 51 -8.02 -12.87 -5.63
C ALA A 51 -8.01 -11.96 -6.86
N GLU A 52 -8.49 -10.71 -6.73
CA GLU A 52 -8.45 -9.71 -7.80
C GLU A 52 -7.02 -9.35 -8.21
N CYS A 53 -6.13 -9.17 -7.22
CA CYS A 53 -4.72 -8.90 -7.47
C CYS A 53 -4.07 -10.06 -8.24
N ALA A 54 -4.27 -11.30 -7.79
CA ALA A 54 -3.68 -12.49 -8.41
C ALA A 54 -4.30 -12.79 -9.79
N GLY A 55 -5.58 -12.49 -9.98
CA GLY A 55 -6.32 -12.71 -11.22
C GLY A 55 -5.93 -11.76 -12.36
N ASN A 56 -5.25 -10.65 -12.07
CA ASN A 56 -4.78 -9.71 -13.08
C ASN A 56 -3.24 -9.77 -13.22
N PRO A 57 -2.70 -10.35 -14.32
CA PRO A 57 -1.25 -10.51 -14.51
C PRO A 57 -0.46 -9.20 -14.47
N PHE A 58 -1.06 -8.08 -14.88
CA PHE A 58 -0.41 -6.78 -14.80
C PHE A 58 -0.30 -6.32 -13.33
N VAL A 59 -1.37 -6.46 -12.55
CA VAL A 59 -1.40 -6.09 -11.13
C VAL A 59 -0.47 -6.99 -10.32
N ALA A 60 -0.57 -8.31 -10.52
CA ALA A 60 0.30 -9.30 -9.88
C ALA A 60 1.79 -9.10 -10.21
N ALA A 61 2.14 -8.57 -11.38
CA ALA A 61 3.53 -8.23 -11.71
C ALA A 61 4.04 -6.95 -11.00
N HIS A 62 3.16 -6.12 -10.44
CA HIS A 62 3.53 -4.91 -9.71
C HIS A 62 3.46 -5.09 -8.20
N TYR A 63 2.48 -5.83 -7.70
CA TYR A 63 2.19 -5.94 -6.28
C TYR A 63 2.25 -7.38 -5.78
N ASP A 64 2.75 -7.54 -4.56
CA ASP A 64 2.73 -8.80 -3.82
C ASP A 64 1.32 -8.97 -3.24
N CYS A 65 0.52 -9.85 -3.85
CA CYS A 65 -0.92 -9.95 -3.56
C CYS A 65 -1.23 -10.37 -2.11
N PRO A 66 -0.55 -11.37 -1.52
CA PRO A 66 -0.69 -11.68 -0.10
C PRO A 66 -0.33 -10.48 0.81
N CYS A 67 0.78 -9.79 0.53
CA CYS A 67 1.15 -8.57 1.27
C CYS A 67 0.05 -7.51 1.14
N LEU A 68 -0.44 -7.27 -0.08
CA LEU A 68 -1.43 -6.25 -0.38
C LEU A 68 -2.73 -6.50 0.36
N ALA A 69 -3.22 -7.74 0.35
CA ALA A 69 -4.43 -8.14 1.06
C ALA A 69 -4.28 -7.99 2.58
N ALA A 70 -3.15 -8.40 3.15
CA ALA A 70 -2.88 -8.24 4.57
C ALA A 70 -2.81 -6.76 5.00
N ARG A 71 -2.18 -5.90 4.18
CA ARG A 71 -2.13 -4.46 4.42
C ARG A 71 -3.50 -3.80 4.26
N PHE A 72 -4.23 -4.18 3.22
CA PHE A 72 -5.59 -3.72 2.98
C PHE A 72 -6.48 -4.03 4.17
N PHE A 73 -6.44 -5.25 4.69
CA PHE A 73 -7.23 -5.67 5.86
C PHE A 73 -6.93 -4.81 7.10
N GLY A 74 -5.64 -4.59 7.40
CA GLY A 74 -5.25 -3.73 8.53
C GLY A 74 -5.74 -2.29 8.37
N GLU A 75 -5.62 -1.74 7.16
CA GLU A 75 -6.08 -0.37 6.86
C GLU A 75 -7.61 -0.26 6.86
N ARG A 76 -8.31 -1.30 6.38
CA ARG A 76 -9.77 -1.39 6.41
C ARG A 76 -10.30 -1.33 7.83
N ILE A 77 -9.69 -2.06 8.75
CA ILE A 77 -10.05 -2.02 10.17
C ILE A 77 -9.78 -0.63 10.75
N ALA A 78 -8.65 -0.01 10.43
CA ALA A 78 -8.29 1.31 10.93
C ALA A 78 -9.25 2.41 10.46
N GLN A 79 -9.72 2.34 9.22
CA GLN A 79 -10.62 3.35 8.65
C GLN A 79 -12.12 3.08 8.92
N GLY A 80 -12.49 1.87 9.33
CA GLY A 80 -13.88 1.49 9.65
C GLY A 80 -14.75 1.24 8.40
N PRO A 81 -16.02 0.84 8.55
CA PRO A 81 -16.84 0.32 7.44
C PRO A 81 -17.21 1.34 6.37
N ASP A 82 -17.20 2.64 6.68
CA ASP A 82 -17.67 3.69 5.76
C ASP A 82 -16.61 4.16 4.75
N ALA A 83 -15.34 3.77 4.91
CA ALA A 83 -14.30 4.27 4.01
C ALA A 83 -14.34 3.57 2.65
N ASP A 84 -14.07 4.32 1.58
CA ASP A 84 -14.08 3.80 0.22
C ASP A 84 -12.98 2.74 0.00
N ARG A 85 -13.35 1.59 -0.56
CA ARG A 85 -12.45 0.47 -0.85
C ARG A 85 -11.23 0.89 -1.68
N ASN A 86 -11.44 1.70 -2.73
CA ASN A 86 -10.34 2.13 -3.58
C ASN A 86 -9.40 3.08 -2.83
N GLY A 87 -9.94 3.95 -1.98
CA GLY A 87 -9.16 4.80 -1.09
C GLY A 87 -8.25 4.00 -0.16
N VAL A 88 -8.78 2.96 0.49
CA VAL A 88 -8.02 2.04 1.35
C VAL A 88 -6.91 1.35 0.55
N LEU A 89 -7.23 0.83 -0.64
CA LEU A 89 -6.25 0.15 -1.49
C LEU A 89 -5.12 1.08 -1.95
N MET A 90 -5.48 2.30 -2.40
CA MET A 90 -4.51 3.32 -2.82
C MET A 90 -3.57 3.75 -1.70
N ALA A 91 -4.03 3.74 -0.45
CA ALA A 91 -3.21 4.08 0.71
C ALA A 91 -2.11 3.04 0.99
N VAL A 92 -2.32 1.78 0.61
CA VAL A 92 -1.42 0.68 0.99
C VAL A 92 -0.63 0.06 -0.16
N GLN A 93 -1.07 0.21 -1.41
CA GLN A 93 -0.54 -0.58 -2.54
C GLN A 93 0.97 -0.42 -2.78
N ASP A 94 1.52 0.78 -2.61
CA ASP A 94 2.94 1.06 -2.87
C ASP A 94 3.86 0.42 -1.80
N ALA A 95 3.30 -0.04 -0.67
CA ALA A 95 4.04 -0.72 0.40
C ALA A 95 4.31 -2.21 0.10
N CYS A 96 3.67 -2.78 -0.91
CA CYS A 96 3.75 -4.20 -1.24
C CYS A 96 4.26 -4.45 -2.68
N PRO A 97 5.49 -4.04 -3.03
CA PRO A 97 6.02 -4.26 -4.38
C PRO A 97 6.40 -5.72 -4.65
N ASN A 98 5.93 -6.27 -5.78
CA ASN A 98 6.39 -7.56 -6.29
C ASN A 98 7.64 -7.40 -7.16
N VAL A 99 8.82 -7.32 -6.51
CA VAL A 99 10.10 -7.15 -7.21
C VAL A 99 10.40 -8.31 -8.19
N PRO A 100 10.21 -9.60 -7.83
CA PRO A 100 10.37 -10.71 -8.78
C PRO A 100 9.41 -10.65 -9.97
N GLY A 101 8.13 -10.41 -9.72
CA GLY A 101 7.11 -10.26 -10.77
C GLY A 101 7.45 -9.12 -11.71
N ARG A 102 7.95 -8.01 -11.18
CA ARG A 102 8.38 -6.85 -11.98
C ARG A 102 9.59 -7.16 -12.85
N ALA A 103 10.56 -7.92 -12.33
CA ALA A 103 11.70 -8.41 -13.10
C ALA A 103 11.24 -9.29 -14.27
N GLY A 104 10.38 -10.27 -14.01
CA GLY A 104 9.85 -11.17 -15.03
C GLY A 104 9.06 -10.43 -16.11
N TRP A 105 8.22 -9.47 -15.73
CA TRP A 105 7.50 -8.63 -16.68
C TRP A 105 8.45 -7.78 -17.55
N ALA A 106 9.48 -7.18 -16.93
CA ALA A 106 10.47 -6.39 -17.66
C ALA A 106 11.25 -7.24 -18.66
N TYR A 107 11.63 -8.45 -18.27
CA TYR A 107 12.29 -9.43 -19.14
C TYR A 107 11.42 -9.79 -20.34
N ALA A 108 10.19 -10.24 -20.09
CA ALA A 108 9.24 -10.65 -21.14
C ALA A 108 8.97 -9.50 -22.13
N ARG A 109 8.86 -8.27 -21.63
CA ARG A 109 8.71 -7.08 -22.48
C ARG A 109 9.95 -6.80 -23.32
N CYS A 110 11.15 -7.00 -22.77
CA CYS A 110 12.41 -6.81 -23.48
C CYS A 110 12.56 -7.83 -24.62
N ILE A 111 12.42 -9.12 -24.32
CA ILE A 111 12.63 -10.17 -25.31
C ILE A 111 11.56 -10.15 -26.42
N GLY A 112 10.31 -9.79 -26.07
CA GLY A 112 9.22 -9.65 -27.02
C GLY A 112 9.31 -8.39 -27.91
N ARG A 113 10.30 -7.52 -27.70
CA ARG A 113 10.50 -6.28 -28.46
C ARG A 113 11.96 -6.14 -28.88
N PRO A 114 12.36 -6.71 -30.04
CA PRO A 114 13.74 -6.68 -30.52
C PRO A 114 14.35 -5.26 -30.65
N THR A 115 13.51 -4.23 -30.78
CA THR A 115 13.93 -2.82 -30.81
C THR A 115 14.45 -2.30 -29.46
N LEU A 116 14.22 -3.03 -28.37
CA LEU A 116 14.75 -2.70 -27.04
C LEU A 116 16.20 -3.18 -26.87
N THR A 117 16.65 -4.11 -27.69
CA THR A 117 18.01 -4.65 -27.67
C THR A 117 18.95 -3.74 -28.47
N PRO A 118 20.01 -3.19 -27.84
CA PRO A 118 20.97 -2.34 -28.53
C PRO A 118 21.74 -3.11 -29.61
N PRO A 119 22.25 -2.42 -30.65
CA PRO A 119 23.01 -3.08 -31.73
C PRO A 119 24.18 -3.96 -31.25
N GLY A 120 24.89 -3.53 -30.20
CA GLY A 120 26.02 -4.28 -29.61
C GLY A 120 25.61 -5.59 -28.92
N TRP A 121 24.32 -5.83 -28.72
CA TRP A 121 23.75 -7.01 -28.06
C TRP A 121 22.91 -7.86 -29.02
N ARG A 122 22.93 -7.61 -30.34
CA ARG A 122 22.10 -8.36 -31.31
C ARG A 122 22.39 -9.87 -31.33
N GLY A 123 23.59 -10.29 -30.92
CA GLY A 123 23.96 -11.71 -30.77
C GLY A 123 23.61 -12.32 -29.42
N ASP A 124 23.21 -11.51 -28.43
CA ASP A 124 22.88 -11.92 -27.06
C ASP A 124 21.71 -11.08 -26.50
N ALA A 125 20.55 -11.17 -27.15
CA ALA A 125 19.35 -10.49 -26.67
C ALA A 125 18.92 -10.98 -25.28
N ASP A 126 19.15 -12.26 -24.98
CA ASP A 126 18.81 -12.90 -23.71
C ASP A 126 19.61 -12.29 -22.55
N GLY A 127 20.94 -12.20 -22.70
CA GLY A 127 21.83 -11.59 -21.70
C GLY A 127 21.56 -10.10 -21.50
N TYR A 128 21.27 -9.36 -22.57
CA TYR A 128 20.85 -7.95 -22.45
C TYR A 128 19.54 -7.85 -21.65
N CYS A 129 18.52 -8.63 -22.01
CA CYS A 129 17.22 -8.57 -21.37
C CYS A 129 17.26 -9.04 -19.92
N ALA A 130 18.11 -10.01 -19.59
CA ALA A 130 18.37 -10.44 -18.21
C ALA A 130 19.04 -9.32 -17.40
N CYS A 131 20.04 -8.64 -17.95
CA CYS A 131 20.64 -7.47 -17.32
C CYS A 131 19.59 -6.37 -17.07
N TYR A 132 18.84 -6.02 -18.11
CA TYR A 132 17.83 -4.97 -18.09
C TYR A 132 16.74 -5.26 -17.06
N ALA A 133 16.20 -6.48 -17.01
CA ALA A 133 15.18 -6.90 -16.07
C ALA A 133 15.65 -6.78 -14.61
N ASN A 134 16.88 -7.21 -14.32
CA ASN A 134 17.48 -7.08 -13.00
C ASN A 134 17.75 -5.62 -12.61
N ALA A 135 18.22 -4.79 -13.55
CA ALA A 135 18.37 -3.36 -13.32
C ALA A 135 17.03 -2.68 -13.04
N TYR A 136 15.99 -3.02 -13.81
CA TYR A 136 14.63 -2.54 -13.63
C TYR A 136 14.09 -2.89 -12.24
N ALA A 137 14.23 -4.15 -11.82
CA ALA A 137 13.75 -4.63 -10.52
C ALA A 137 14.43 -3.91 -9.34
N ARG A 138 15.74 -3.65 -9.42
CA ARG A 138 16.48 -2.88 -8.41
C ARG A 138 15.98 -1.45 -8.29
N LEU A 139 15.77 -0.78 -9.41
CA LEU A 139 15.26 0.58 -9.45
C LEU A 139 13.80 0.67 -8.97
N PHE A 140 12.98 -0.30 -9.35
CA PHE A 140 11.59 -0.41 -8.89
C PHE A 140 11.50 -0.59 -7.38
N ARG A 141 12.36 -1.40 -6.77
CA ARG A 141 12.41 -1.55 -5.31
C ARG A 141 12.61 -0.22 -4.58
N GLY A 142 13.42 0.68 -5.13
CA GLY A 142 13.68 2.00 -4.52
C GLY A 142 12.59 3.04 -4.78
N THR A 143 11.70 2.81 -5.74
CA THR A 143 10.56 3.69 -6.02
C THR A 143 9.40 2.84 -6.59
N PRO A 144 8.69 2.10 -5.73
CA PRO A 144 7.68 1.12 -6.15
C PRO A 144 6.39 1.83 -6.55
N SER A 145 6.39 2.47 -7.71
CA SER A 145 5.21 3.13 -8.25
C SER A 145 5.14 2.93 -9.76
N ALA A 146 3.95 2.55 -10.24
CA ALA A 146 3.67 2.43 -11.67
C ALA A 146 3.89 3.76 -12.43
N ARG A 147 3.74 4.89 -11.75
CA ARG A 147 3.89 6.25 -12.31
C ARG A 147 5.32 6.60 -12.71
N VAL A 148 6.32 5.90 -12.16
CA VAL A 148 7.75 6.22 -12.38
C VAL A 148 8.39 5.26 -13.42
N SER A 149 7.56 4.50 -14.13
CA SER A 149 7.98 3.45 -15.05
C SER A 149 8.90 3.91 -16.18
N VAL A 150 8.73 5.15 -16.71
CA VAL A 150 9.57 5.71 -17.79
C VAL A 150 11.00 5.97 -17.32
N ARG A 151 11.16 6.56 -16.13
CA ARG A 151 12.47 6.85 -15.56
C ARG A 151 13.23 5.55 -15.26
N ILE A 152 12.55 4.59 -14.64
CA ILE A 152 13.11 3.26 -14.36
C ILE A 152 13.54 2.59 -15.65
N ASP A 153 12.72 2.65 -16.70
CA ASP A 153 13.01 2.05 -18.00
C ASP A 153 14.30 2.62 -18.62
N SER A 154 14.40 3.95 -18.69
CA SER A 154 15.57 4.63 -19.25
C SER A 154 16.85 4.27 -18.48
N GLN A 155 16.81 4.35 -17.15
CA GLN A 155 17.96 4.04 -16.29
C GLN A 155 18.38 2.57 -16.38
N ALA A 156 17.42 1.64 -16.43
CA ALA A 156 17.69 0.22 -16.56
C ALA A 156 18.41 -0.12 -17.88
N ARG A 157 18.01 0.54 -18.99
CA ARG A 157 18.69 0.38 -20.29
C ARG A 157 20.13 0.88 -20.22
N VAL A 158 20.34 2.10 -19.72
CA VAL A 158 21.69 2.71 -19.60
C VAL A 158 22.62 1.83 -18.77
N ALA A 159 22.11 1.22 -17.69
CA ALA A 159 22.90 0.34 -16.83
C ALA A 159 23.44 -0.92 -17.55
N CYS A 160 22.84 -1.31 -18.68
CA CYS A 160 23.18 -2.53 -19.41
C CYS A 160 23.79 -2.28 -20.79
N MET A 161 23.59 -1.09 -21.38
CA MET A 161 24.12 -0.72 -22.70
C MET A 161 25.65 -0.80 -22.78
N ASN A 162 26.37 -0.50 -21.69
CA ASN A 162 27.83 -0.44 -21.67
C ASN A 162 28.51 -1.69 -21.09
N ARG A 163 27.75 -2.75 -20.80
CA ARG A 163 28.35 -4.01 -20.36
C ARG A 163 28.79 -4.82 -21.59
N PRO A 164 29.99 -5.42 -21.60
CA PRO A 164 30.32 -6.42 -22.59
C PRO A 164 29.33 -7.59 -22.44
N ALA A 165 28.96 -8.21 -23.57
CA ALA A 165 28.23 -9.47 -23.55
C ALA A 165 29.06 -10.49 -22.73
N PRO A 166 28.42 -11.28 -21.85
CA PRO A 166 29.10 -12.32 -21.07
C PRO A 166 29.80 -13.35 -21.95
#